data_AF-A0A8C8DMC4-F1
#
_entry.id   AF-A0A8C8DMC4-F1
#
_cell.length_a   1.000
_cell.length_b   1.000
_cell.length_c   1.000
_cell.angle_alpha   90.00
_cell.angle_beta   90.00
_cell.angle_gamma   90.00
#
_symmetry.space_group_name_H-M   'P 1'
#
loop_
_entity.id
_entity.type
_entity.pdbx_description
1 polymer ?
#
loop_
_entity_poly.entity_id
_entity_poly.type
_entity_poly.pdbx_seq_one_letter_code
_entity_poly.pdbx_strand_id
1 'polypeptide(L)'
;MGRLANMNRPAAVEISYDCMTFLITHNPTNATLNKFTEDLKKFKVNTLVRVCEATYDKTPVEKEGIHVLDWPFDDGAPPPTQIVDDWLKLLNTKFREEPGCCIAVHCVAGLGRKRRGAFNSKQLLYLEKYRPKMRLRFKDNNSHNCCMQ
;
A
#
# COMPACT_ATOMS: atom_id res chain seq x y z
N MET A 1 4.69 -39.49 -5.61
CA MET A 1 5.25 -38.16 -5.98
C MET A 1 4.36 -37.10 -5.38
N GLY A 2 4.74 -36.47 -4.26
CA GLY A 2 3.84 -35.56 -3.55
C GLY A 2 4.59 -34.52 -2.72
N ARG A 3 4.24 -33.25 -3.00
CA ARG A 3 4.47 -32.02 -2.21
C ARG A 3 5.91 -31.60 -1.91
N LEU A 4 6.44 -30.75 -2.79
CA LEU A 4 7.30 -29.64 -2.40
C LEU A 4 6.43 -28.38 -2.27
N ALA A 5 5.70 -28.29 -1.16
CA ALA A 5 5.06 -27.04 -0.73
C ALA A 5 5.74 -26.60 0.56
N ASN A 6 6.99 -26.18 0.46
CA ASN A 6 7.67 -25.50 1.55
C ASN A 6 8.33 -24.23 0.98
N MET A 7 7.53 -23.18 0.82
CA MET A 7 8.05 -21.85 0.61
C MET A 7 7.63 -21.01 1.82
N ASN A 8 8.61 -20.74 2.69
CA ASN A 8 8.55 -19.69 3.71
C ASN A 8 8.33 -18.33 3.02
N ARG A 9 7.10 -18.06 2.57
CA ARG A 9 6.71 -16.75 2.05
C ARG A 9 6.47 -15.86 3.27
N PRO A 10 7.15 -14.70 3.37
CA PRO A 10 6.89 -13.79 4.49
C PRO A 10 5.40 -13.44 4.53
N ALA A 11 4.81 -13.51 5.72
CA ALA A 11 3.42 -13.17 5.96
C ALA A 11 3.17 -11.72 5.53
N ALA A 12 1.93 -11.40 5.15
CA ALA A 12 1.53 -10.02 4.92
C ALA A 12 1.77 -9.21 6.20
N VAL A 13 2.33 -8.02 6.06
CA VAL A 13 2.70 -7.14 7.17
C VAL A 13 1.75 -5.96 7.17
N GLU A 14 0.95 -5.84 8.23
CA GLU A 14 0.10 -4.70 8.47
C GLU A 14 0.89 -3.61 9.21
N ILE A 15 0.76 -2.36 8.75
CA ILE A 15 1.35 -1.18 9.38
C ILE A 15 0.23 -0.18 9.61
N SER A 16 0.04 0.21 10.86
CA SER A 16 -0.94 1.24 11.24
C SER A 16 -0.23 2.46 11.81
N TYR A 17 -0.66 3.65 11.40
CA TYR A 17 -0.22 4.92 11.94
C TYR A 17 -1.39 5.90 11.95
N ASP A 18 -1.80 6.34 13.14
CA ASP A 18 -3.01 7.15 13.35
C ASP A 18 -4.25 6.49 12.71
N CYS A 19 -4.97 7.15 11.78
CA CYS A 19 -6.09 6.52 11.07
C CYS A 19 -5.70 5.75 9.81
N MET A 20 -4.41 5.69 9.48
CA MET A 20 -3.92 5.06 8.26
C MET A 20 -3.52 3.62 8.53
N THR A 21 -4.02 2.72 7.70
CA THR A 21 -3.65 1.30 7.73
C THR A 21 -3.14 0.88 6.36
N PHE A 22 -1.98 0.23 6.35
CA PHE A 22 -1.31 -0.25 5.16
C PHE A 22 -1.07 -1.75 5.26
N LEU A 23 -1.19 -2.44 4.13
CA LEU A 23 -0.87 -3.86 4.04
C LEU A 23 0.27 -4.08 3.04
N ILE A 24 1.44 -4.47 3.54
CA ILE A 24 2.56 -4.91 2.72
C ILE A 24 2.39 -6.40 2.44
N THR A 25 2.15 -6.73 1.17
CA THR A 25 1.92 -8.11 0.74
C THR A 25 2.91 -8.54 -0.34
N HIS A 26 2.91 -9.84 -0.64
CA HIS A 26 3.74 -10.42 -1.70
C HIS A 26 3.00 -10.40 -3.03
N ASN A 27 3.75 -10.47 -4.13
CA ASN A 27 3.16 -10.58 -5.45
C ASN A 27 2.44 -11.92 -5.65
N PRO A 28 1.12 -11.94 -5.92
CA PRO A 28 0.39 -13.18 -6.17
C PRO A 28 0.77 -13.78 -7.53
N THR A 29 0.42 -15.05 -7.73
CA THR A 29 0.35 -15.66 -9.06
C THR A 29 -1.11 -15.85 -9.44
N ASN A 30 -1.42 -16.08 -10.72
CA ASN A 30 -2.79 -16.37 -11.17
C ASN A 30 -3.42 -17.55 -10.39
N ALA A 31 -2.61 -18.54 -9.99
CA ALA A 31 -3.08 -19.69 -9.21
C ALA A 31 -3.42 -19.35 -7.74
N THR A 32 -2.79 -18.31 -7.17
CA THR A 32 -3.02 -17.89 -5.77
C THR A 32 -3.92 -16.65 -5.66
N LEU A 33 -4.42 -16.13 -6.78
CA LEU A 33 -5.10 -14.84 -6.83
C LEU A 33 -6.40 -14.84 -6.01
N ASN A 34 -7.17 -15.93 -6.03
CA ASN A 34 -8.41 -16.03 -5.23
C ASN A 34 -8.14 -15.90 -3.73
N LYS A 35 -7.17 -16.67 -3.21
CA LYS A 35 -6.75 -16.60 -1.81
C LYS A 35 -6.19 -15.23 -1.45
N PHE A 36 -5.41 -14.64 -2.36
CA PHE A 36 -4.88 -13.30 -2.20
C PHE A 36 -5.99 -12.26 -2.05
N THR A 37 -7.03 -12.33 -2.89
CA THR A 37 -8.18 -11.43 -2.81
C THR A 37 -8.98 -11.62 -1.51
N GLU A 38 -9.14 -12.85 -1.03
CA GLU A 38 -9.74 -13.14 0.28
C GLU A 38 -8.93 -12.50 1.43
N ASP A 39 -7.61 -12.65 1.39
CA ASP A 39 -6.72 -12.03 2.38
C ASP A 39 -6.86 -10.49 2.34
N LEU A 40 -6.87 -9.87 1.15
CA LEU A 40 -7.07 -8.41 1.02
C LEU A 40 -8.40 -7.95 1.66
N LYS A 41 -9.48 -8.68 1.42
CA LYS A 41 -10.78 -8.37 2.04
C LYS A 41 -10.76 -8.50 3.56
N LYS A 42 -10.07 -9.52 4.09
CA LYS A 42 -9.92 -9.71 5.54
C LYS A 42 -9.27 -8.51 6.22
N PHE A 43 -8.29 -7.89 5.56
CA PHE A 43 -7.63 -6.67 6.03
C PHE A 43 -8.37 -5.38 5.65
N LYS A 44 -9.60 -5.47 5.11
CA LYS A 44 -10.41 -4.32 4.66
C LYS A 44 -9.68 -3.45 3.64
N VAL A 45 -8.92 -4.09 2.76
CA VAL A 45 -8.22 -3.38 1.69
C VAL A 45 -9.24 -2.91 0.67
N ASN A 46 -9.27 -1.61 0.39
CA ASN A 46 -10.09 -1.04 -0.67
C ASN A 46 -9.28 -0.70 -1.93
N THR A 47 -7.97 -0.51 -1.77
CA THR A 47 -7.06 -0.08 -2.84
C THR A 47 -5.78 -0.89 -2.77
N LEU A 48 -5.37 -1.45 -3.90
CA LEU A 48 -4.13 -2.18 -4.07
C LEU A 48 -3.21 -1.42 -5.03
N VAL A 49 -2.02 -1.05 -4.58
CA VAL A 49 -1.01 -0.39 -5.40
C VAL A 49 0.08 -1.37 -5.80
N ARG A 50 0.28 -1.52 -7.11
CA ARG A 50 1.34 -2.33 -7.72
C ARG A 50 2.47 -1.39 -8.10
N VAL A 51 3.61 -1.50 -7.43
CA VAL A 51 4.78 -0.62 -7.66
C VAL A 51 5.83 -1.22 -8.59
N CYS A 52 5.56 -2.41 -9.11
CA CYS A 52 6.43 -3.17 -10.00
C CYS A 52 5.59 -3.64 -11.21
N GLU A 53 6.24 -4.14 -12.25
CA GLU A 53 5.53 -4.61 -13.46
C GLU A 53 4.40 -5.59 -13.13
N ALA A 54 3.27 -5.43 -13.82
CA ALA A 54 2.10 -6.27 -13.63
C ALA A 54 2.37 -7.70 -14.11
N THR A 55 2.28 -8.68 -13.21
CA THR A 55 2.50 -10.10 -13.53
C THR A 55 1.22 -10.93 -13.53
N TYR A 56 0.06 -10.31 -13.28
CA TYR A 56 -1.25 -10.95 -13.23
C TYR A 56 -2.34 -9.96 -13.64
N ASP A 57 -3.49 -10.50 -14.07
CA ASP A 57 -4.63 -9.68 -14.45
C ASP A 57 -5.34 -9.12 -13.22
N LYS A 58 -5.67 -7.83 -13.25
CA LYS A 58 -6.31 -7.12 -12.12
C LYS A 58 -7.83 -7.28 -12.09
N THR A 59 -8.45 -7.70 -13.20
CA THR A 59 -9.91 -7.80 -13.28
C THR A 59 -10.55 -8.66 -12.18
N PRO A 60 -9.97 -9.78 -11.71
CA PRO A 60 -10.57 -10.57 -10.63
C PRO A 60 -10.50 -9.86 -9.27
N VAL A 61 -9.52 -8.99 -9.07
CA VAL A 61 -9.38 -8.19 -7.84
C VAL A 61 -10.35 -7.00 -7.88
N GLU A 62 -10.46 -6.34 -9.03
CA GLU A 62 -11.38 -5.22 -9.25
C GLU A 62 -12.86 -5.64 -9.17
N LYS A 63 -13.21 -6.83 -9.66
CA LYS A 63 -14.55 -7.42 -9.51
C LYS A 63 -15.00 -7.57 -8.06
N GLU A 64 -14.04 -7.72 -7.15
CA GLU A 64 -14.28 -7.89 -5.73
C GLU A 64 -14.34 -6.56 -4.96
N GLY A 65 -14.35 -5.43 -5.69
CA GLY A 65 -14.48 -4.08 -5.13
C GLY A 65 -13.15 -3.43 -4.72
N ILE A 66 -12.02 -4.04 -5.07
CA ILE A 66 -10.69 -3.53 -4.71
C ILE A 66 -10.10 -2.79 -5.92
N HIS A 67 -9.88 -1.48 -5.78
CA HIS A 67 -9.29 -0.68 -6.86
C HIS A 67 -7.81 -0.97 -7.01
N VAL A 68 -7.34 -1.29 -8.22
CA VAL A 68 -5.93 -1.62 -8.48
C VAL A 68 -5.24 -0.50 -9.26
N LEU A 69 -4.19 0.07 -8.65
CA LEU A 69 -3.37 1.15 -9.21
C LEU A 69 -2.00 0.62 -9.63
N ASP A 70 -1.57 1.01 -10.84
CA ASP A 70 -0.32 0.59 -11.45
C ASP A 70 0.67 1.75 -11.49
N TRP A 71 1.61 1.78 -10.55
CA TRP A 71 2.63 2.82 -10.44
C TRP A 71 4.04 2.23 -10.45
N PRO A 72 4.46 1.58 -11.56
CA PRO A 72 5.76 0.97 -11.66
C PRO A 72 6.89 2.02 -11.63
N PHE A 73 7.98 1.71 -10.93
CA PHE A 73 9.24 2.44 -11.02
C PHE A 73 10.44 1.49 -10.89
N ASP A 74 11.60 1.92 -11.36
CA ASP A 74 12.80 1.08 -11.43
C ASP A 74 13.28 0.62 -10.05
N ASP A 75 13.62 -0.67 -9.94
CA ASP A 75 14.14 -1.24 -8.70
C ASP A 75 15.48 -0.59 -8.31
N GLY A 76 15.58 -0.16 -7.06
CA GLY A 76 16.75 0.54 -6.53
C GLY A 76 16.83 2.04 -6.86
N ALA A 77 15.94 2.57 -7.71
CA ALA A 77 15.79 3.99 -7.93
C ALA A 77 14.82 4.61 -6.89
N PRO A 78 14.99 5.90 -6.52
CA PRO A 78 13.96 6.60 -5.77
C PRO A 78 12.67 6.69 -6.61
N PRO A 79 11.47 6.62 -5.98
CA PRO A 79 10.23 6.80 -6.71
C PRO A 79 10.19 8.21 -7.35
N PRO A 80 9.74 8.34 -8.61
CA PRO A 80 9.53 9.63 -9.26
C PRO A 80 8.63 10.54 -8.43
N THR A 81 8.88 11.86 -8.47
CA THR A 81 8.10 12.86 -7.72
C THR A 81 6.60 12.74 -7.99
N GLN A 82 6.19 12.46 -9.24
CA GLN A 82 4.80 12.26 -9.59
C GLN A 82 4.15 11.08 -8.84
N ILE A 83 4.85 9.94 -8.72
CA ILE A 83 4.34 8.78 -7.98
C ILE A 83 4.20 9.11 -6.48
N VAL A 84 5.14 9.89 -5.93
CA VAL A 84 5.05 10.36 -4.55
C VAL A 84 3.84 11.28 -4.36
N ASP A 85 3.62 12.23 -5.27
CA ASP A 85 2.49 13.17 -5.19
C ASP A 85 1.15 12.44 -5.35
N ASP A 86 1.04 11.53 -6.32
CA ASP A 86 -0.16 10.72 -6.55
C ASP A 86 -0.46 9.79 -5.36
N TRP A 87 0.58 9.20 -4.74
CA TRP A 87 0.44 8.44 -3.51
C TRP A 87 -0.10 9.31 -2.37
N LEU A 88 0.51 10.47 -2.10
CA LEU A 88 0.05 11.37 -1.04
C LEU A 88 -1.39 11.85 -1.28
N LYS A 89 -1.77 12.10 -2.53
CA LYS A 89 -3.14 12.45 -2.90
C LYS A 89 -4.10 11.28 -2.64
N LEU A 90 -3.74 10.06 -3.02
CA LEU A 90 -4.51 8.85 -2.75
C LEU A 90 -4.77 8.68 -1.25
N LEU A 91 -3.74 8.82 -0.41
CA LEU A 91 -3.90 8.71 1.05
C LEU A 91 -4.89 9.74 1.60
N ASN A 92 -4.73 11.00 1.20
CA ASN A 92 -5.61 12.09 1.63
C ASN A 92 -7.07 11.85 1.24
N THR A 93 -7.31 11.33 0.03
CA THR A 93 -8.66 11.05 -0.44
C THR A 93 -9.23 9.82 0.27
N LYS A 94 -8.51 8.70 0.25
CA LYS A 94 -9.05 7.41 0.71
C LYS A 94 -9.29 7.34 2.20
N PHE A 95 -8.35 7.77 3.03
CA PHE A 95 -8.55 7.73 4.49
C PHE A 95 -9.55 8.77 5.00
N ARG A 96 -9.87 9.78 4.19
CA ARG A 96 -10.91 10.76 4.50
C ARG A 96 -12.31 10.30 4.07
N GLU A 97 -12.41 9.67 2.90
CA GLU A 97 -13.67 9.14 2.38
C GLU A 97 -14.10 7.85 3.09
N GLU A 98 -13.13 6.99 3.43
CA GLU A 98 -13.38 5.68 4.04
C GLU A 98 -12.51 5.50 5.30
N PRO A 99 -12.90 6.08 6.45
CA PRO A 99 -12.17 5.92 7.70
C PRO A 99 -12.03 4.44 8.10
N GLY A 100 -10.80 4.00 8.42
CA GLY A 100 -10.52 2.61 8.79
C GLY A 100 -10.38 1.63 7.63
N CYS A 101 -10.32 2.12 6.38
CA CYS A 101 -9.92 1.30 5.24
C CYS A 101 -8.43 0.92 5.32
N CYS A 102 -8.01 -0.02 4.48
CA CYS A 102 -6.60 -0.37 4.30
C CYS A 102 -6.15 -0.16 2.85
N ILE A 103 -4.92 0.33 2.66
CA ILE A 103 -4.28 0.41 1.35
C ILE A 103 -3.17 -0.64 1.29
N ALA A 104 -3.29 -1.59 0.37
CA ALA A 104 -2.28 -2.62 0.17
C ALA A 104 -1.23 -2.19 -0.85
N VAL A 105 0.02 -2.58 -0.64
CA VAL A 105 1.15 -2.34 -1.54
C VAL A 105 1.94 -3.62 -1.73
N HIS A 106 2.30 -3.94 -2.97
CA HIS A 106 3.21 -5.05 -3.25
C HIS A 106 4.18 -4.74 -4.40
N CYS A 107 5.33 -5.42 -4.36
CA CYS A 107 6.25 -5.52 -5.49
C CYS A 107 6.52 -6.99 -5.84
N VAL A 108 6.90 -7.25 -7.09
CA VAL A 108 7.30 -8.57 -7.63
C VAL A 108 8.44 -9.20 -6.83
N ALA A 109 9.44 -8.41 -6.41
CA ALA A 109 10.61 -8.89 -5.68
C ALA A 109 10.36 -9.13 -4.17
N GLY A 110 9.14 -8.87 -3.68
CA GLY A 110 8.90 -8.60 -2.27
C GLY A 110 9.50 -7.24 -1.88
N LEU A 111 8.92 -6.57 -0.88
CA LEU A 111 9.40 -5.26 -0.38
C LEU A 111 10.72 -5.38 0.43
N GLY A 112 11.61 -6.28 0.02
CA GLY A 112 12.85 -6.59 0.70
C GLY A 112 13.94 -7.04 -0.25
N ARG A 113 14.77 -6.11 -0.71
CA ARG A 113 16.15 -6.41 -1.09
C ARG A 113 17.11 -5.42 -0.42
N LYS A 114 17.71 -5.91 0.68
CA LYS A 114 18.98 -5.45 1.28
C LYS A 114 19.06 -4.08 1.96
N ARG A 115 17.99 -3.36 2.32
CA ARG A 115 18.04 -2.35 3.41
C ARG A 115 16.69 -2.33 4.15
N ARG A 116 16.70 -2.69 5.44
CA ARG A 116 15.61 -2.66 6.44
C ARG A 116 14.35 -1.87 6.03
N GLY A 117 13.22 -2.58 5.88
CA GLY A 117 11.86 -2.01 5.84
C GLY A 117 11.46 -1.37 4.51
N ALA A 118 10.20 -1.56 4.09
CA ALA A 118 9.60 -0.89 2.91
C ALA A 118 9.68 0.65 2.97
N PHE A 119 9.90 1.19 4.18
CA PHE A 119 10.31 2.56 4.43
C PHE A 119 11.72 2.54 5.02
N ASN A 120 12.70 3.09 4.29
CA ASN A 120 14.03 3.29 4.83
C ASN A 120 14.03 4.42 5.90
N SER A 121 15.06 4.50 6.74
CA SER A 121 15.13 5.54 7.79
C SER A 121 15.06 6.97 7.25
N LYS A 122 15.49 7.23 6.02
CA LYS A 122 15.32 8.52 5.34
C LYS A 122 13.87 8.75 4.88
N GLN A 123 13.10 7.71 4.58
CA GLN A 123 11.67 7.81 4.24
C GLN A 123 10.82 7.96 5.50
N LEU A 124 11.18 7.29 6.60
CA LEU A 124 10.59 7.55 7.93
C LEU A 124 10.95 8.97 8.40
N LEU A 125 12.21 9.38 8.31
CA LEU A 125 12.62 10.77 8.57
C LEU A 125 11.97 11.76 7.61
N TYR A 126 11.73 11.38 6.36
CA TYR A 126 10.98 12.21 5.42
C TYR A 126 9.56 12.36 5.93
N LEU A 127 8.86 11.30 6.27
CA LEU A 127 7.50 11.37 6.84
C LEU A 127 7.46 12.15 8.17
N GLU A 128 8.41 11.93 9.08
CA GLU A 128 8.53 12.64 10.35
C GLU A 128 8.84 14.14 10.18
N LYS A 129 9.62 14.50 9.16
CA LYS A 129 10.03 15.89 8.86
C LYS A 129 9.18 16.55 7.77
N TYR A 130 8.31 15.78 7.10
CA TYR A 130 7.49 16.25 6.00
C TYR A 130 6.45 17.17 6.60
N ARG A 131 6.79 18.46 6.59
CA ARG A 131 5.82 19.53 6.78
C ARG A 131 5.22 19.81 5.41
N PRO A 132 3.94 19.49 5.17
CA PRO A 132 3.30 19.78 3.90
C PRO A 132 3.49 21.26 3.58
N LYS A 133 4.12 21.60 2.45
CA LYS A 133 4.22 23.00 1.98
C LYS A 133 2.83 23.58 1.64
N MET A 134 1.84 22.72 1.49
CA MET A 134 0.42 23.04 1.54
C MET A 134 -0.03 23.05 3.00
N ARG A 135 0.00 24.23 3.64
CA ARG A 135 -0.57 24.40 4.98
C ARG A 135 -2.09 24.33 4.86
N LEU A 136 -2.68 23.16 5.13
CA LEU A 136 -4.13 22.97 5.23
C LEU A 136 -4.67 23.79 6.39
N ARG A 137 -5.11 25.02 6.13
CA ARG A 137 -5.98 25.75 7.06
C ARG A 137 -7.39 25.18 6.92
N PHE A 138 -7.77 24.29 7.82
CA PHE A 138 -9.18 23.98 8.04
C PHE A 138 -9.76 25.02 8.99
N LYS A 139 -10.96 25.50 8.65
CA LYS A 139 -11.79 26.31 9.52
C LYS A 139 -12.44 25.33 10.51
N ASP A 140 -12.04 25.43 11.78
CA ASP A 140 -12.52 24.58 12.85
C ASP A 140 -14.05 24.56 12.90
N ASN A 141 -14.61 23.35 12.88
CA ASN A 141 -15.84 23.03 13.59
C ASN A 141 -15.88 21.52 13.81
N ASN A 142 -15.39 21.14 14.99
CA ASN A 142 -15.84 20.03 15.82
C ASN A 142 -16.41 18.80 15.08
N SER A 143 -15.53 17.86 14.71
CA SER A 143 -15.85 16.44 14.72
C SER A 143 -14.56 15.66 14.60
N HIS A 144 -14.45 14.53 15.30
CA HIS A 144 -13.37 13.56 15.24
C HIS A 144 -12.93 13.30 13.79
N ASN A 145 -11.88 14.00 13.36
CA ASN A 145 -11.33 13.89 12.02
C ASN A 145 -9.89 13.45 12.17
N CYS A 146 -9.57 12.33 11.54
CA CYS A 146 -8.20 11.89 11.38
C CYS A 146 -7.35 13.03 10.82
N CYS A 147 -6.46 13.54 11.64
CA CYS A 147 -5.55 14.62 11.31
C CYS A 147 -4.19 13.98 10.99
N MET A 148 -3.92 13.80 9.69
CA MET A 148 -2.53 13.65 9.23
C MET A 148 -1.78 14.93 9.58
N GLN A 149 -1.02 14.89 10.67
CA GLN A 149 -0.29 16.02 11.25
C GLN A 149 1.11 16.15 10.67
#